data_AF-A0AAV5CZ25-F1
#
_entry.id   AF-A0AAV5CZ25-F1
#
_cell.length_a   1.000
_cell.length_b   1.000
_cell.length_c   1.000
_cell.angle_alpha   90.00
_cell.angle_beta   90.00
_cell.angle_gamma   90.00
#
_symmetry.space_group_name_H-M   'P 1'
#
loop_
_entity.id
_entity.type
_entity.pdbx_description
1 polymer ?
#
loop_
_entity_poly.entity_id
_entity_poly.type
_entity_poly.pdbx_seq_one_letter_code
_entity_poly.pdbx_strand_id
1 'polypeptide(L)' 'MNQPGKSLGVVGLGGLGHMAVKFGKAFGLKVTVFSTSESKREDAINLLGADNFVIVFDTQQMEVTGVNLAVNDERIGHK' A
#
# COMPACT_ATOMS: atom_id res chain seq x y z
N MET A 1 12.09 19.22 8.14
CA MET A 1 12.28 17.84 7.63
C MET A 1 11.22 17.52 6.58
N ASN A 2 11.22 18.18 5.42
CA ASN A 2 10.32 17.86 4.32
C ASN A 2 11.19 17.63 3.08
N GLN A 3 11.47 16.37 2.75
CA GLN A 3 12.12 16.03 1.48
C GLN A 3 11.00 15.83 0.46
N PRO A 4 10.81 16.75 -0.50
CA PRO A 4 9.81 16.58 -1.55
C PRO A 4 10.13 15.31 -2.35
N GLY A 5 9.14 14.43 -2.54
CA GLY A 5 9.25 13.27 -3.41
C GLY A 5 9.33 11.89 -2.74
N LYS A 6 9.17 11.77 -1.41
CA LYS A 6 9.09 10.44 -0.78
C LYS A 6 7.67 9.87 -0.89
N SER A 7 7.60 8.63 -1.37
CA SER A 7 6.37 7.85 -1.49
C SER A 7 6.37 6.68 -0.50
N LEU A 8 5.17 6.25 -0.11
CA LEU A 8 4.93 5.09 0.74
C LEU A 8 4.01 4.12 0.00
N GLY A 9 4.49 2.89 -0.24
CA GLY A 9 3.66 1.79 -0.71
C GLY A 9 3.11 0.99 0.47
N VAL A 10 1.81 0.71 0.49
CA VAL A 10 1.14 -0.09 1.51
C VAL A 10 0.48 -1.28 0.84
N VAL A 11 0.94 -2.50 1.13
CA VAL A 11 0.34 -3.73 0.61
C VAL A 11 -0.66 -4.27 1.63
N GLY A 12 -1.92 -4.39 1.23
CA GLY A 12 -3.03 -4.83 2.07
C GLY A 12 -3.60 -3.72 2.96
N LEU A 13 -4.93 -3.69 3.08
CA LEU A 13 -5.66 -2.70 3.87
C LEU A 13 -6.31 -3.32 5.13
N GLY A 14 -5.48 -3.95 5.96
CA GLY A 14 -5.87 -4.44 7.31
C GLY A 14 -5.64 -3.39 8.40
N GLY A 15 -5.68 -3.79 9.68
CA GLY A 15 -5.50 -2.87 10.81
C GLY A 15 -4.18 -2.09 10.78
N LEU A 16 -3.07 -2.75 10.43
CA LEU A 16 -1.77 -2.10 10.26
C LEU A 16 -1.70 -1.24 9.01
N GLY A 17 -2.32 -1.68 7.91
CA GLY A 17 -2.39 -0.93 6.65
C GLY A 17 -3.10 0.41 6.84
N HIS A 18 -4.20 0.45 7.61
CA HIS A 18 -4.88 1.69 7.97
C HIS A 18 -3.96 2.67 8.70
N MET A 19 -3.15 2.17 9.63
CA MET A 19 -2.19 3.00 10.38
C MET A 19 -1.07 3.50 9.47
N ALA A 20 -0.54 2.63 8.58
CA ALA A 20 0.48 3.01 7.62
C ALA A 20 0.02 4.14 6.70
N VAL A 21 -1.23 4.09 6.21
CA VAL A 21 -1.79 5.18 5.40
C VAL A 21 -1.90 6.46 6.20
N LYS A 22 -2.48 6.42 7.40
CA LYS A 22 -2.64 7.61 8.25
C LYS A 22 -1.30 8.26 8.61
N PHE A 23 -0.30 7.46 8.97
CA PHE A 23 1.04 7.97 9.24
C PHE A 23 1.72 8.51 7.99
N GLY A 24 1.63 7.81 6.86
CA GLY A 24 2.17 8.29 5.59
C GLY A 24 1.60 9.65 5.19
N LYS A 25 0.28 9.84 5.31
CA LYS A 25 -0.37 11.12 5.05
C LYS A 25 0.01 12.19 6.08
N ALA A 26 0.09 11.86 7.37
CA ALA A 26 0.56 12.78 8.41
C ALA A 26 2.01 13.24 8.19
N PHE A 27 2.84 12.38 7.59
CA PHE A 27 4.21 12.72 7.19
C PHE A 27 4.31 13.43 5.83
N GLY A 28 3.19 13.75 5.19
CA GLY A 28 3.17 14.42 3.89
C GLY A 28 3.68 13.56 2.73
N LEU A 29 3.69 12.23 2.90
CA LEU A 29 4.12 11.30 1.86
C LEU A 29 3.01 11.08 0.83
N LYS A 30 3.43 10.71 -0.38
CA LYS A 30 2.53 10.18 -1.40
C LYS A 30 2.28 8.70 -1.13
N VAL A 31 1.07 8.36 -0.69
CA VAL A 31 0.70 7.01 -0.26
C VAL A 31 -0.04 6.27 -1.38
N THR A 32 0.45 5.09 -1.75
CA THR A 32 -0.20 4.18 -2.69
C THR A 32 -0.54 2.88 -1.99
N VAL A 33 -1.82 2.49 -2.02
CA VAL A 33 -2.29 1.22 -1.45
C VAL A 33 -2.40 0.18 -2.57
N PHE A 34 -1.87 -1.00 -2.31
CA PHE A 34 -1.94 -2.17 -3.18
C PHE A 34 -2.83 -3.22 -2.52
N SER A 35 -3.87 -3.69 -3.20
CA SER A 35 -4.81 -4.68 -2.66
C SER A 35 -5.18 -5.69 -3.74
N THR A 36 -5.51 -6.92 -3.37
CA THR A 36 -6.11 -7.90 -4.31
C THR A 36 -7.64 -7.76 -4.38
N SER A 37 -8.23 -6.97 -3.48
CA SER A 37 -9.67 -6.80 -3.32
C SER A 37 -10.10 -5.35 -3.58
N GLU A 38 -10.99 -5.16 -4.55
CA GLU A 38 -11.58 -3.86 -4.92
C GLU A 38 -12.42 -3.25 -3.80
N SER A 39 -12.99 -4.09 -2.93
CA SER A 39 -13.76 -3.66 -1.75
C SER A 39 -12.98 -2.76 -0.78
N LYS A 40 -11.64 -2.70 -0.88
CA LYS A 40 -10.78 -1.85 -0.05
C LYS A 40 -10.46 -0.49 -0.67
N ARG A 41 -10.90 -0.21 -1.89
CA ARG A 41 -10.60 1.06 -2.57
C ARG A 41 -11.24 2.25 -1.86
N GLU A 42 -12.52 2.14 -1.54
CA GLU A 42 -13.27 3.23 -0.91
C GLU A 42 -12.66 3.61 0.44
N ASP A 43 -12.36 2.62 1.28
CA ASP A 43 -11.69 2.83 2.56
C ASP A 43 -10.31 3.51 2.36
N ALA A 44 -9.51 3.04 1.41
CA ALA A 44 -8.19 3.59 1.15
C ALA A 44 -8.22 5.06 0.69
N ILE A 45 -9.05 5.36 -0.32
CA ILE A 45 -9.07 6.68 -0.96
C ILE A 45 -9.91 7.67 -0.14
N ASN A 46 -11.14 7.30 0.20
CA ASN A 46 -12.11 8.23 0.78
C ASN A 46 -12.00 8.33 2.30
N LEU A 47 -11.78 7.22 3.01
CA LEU A 47 -11.70 7.23 4.48
C LEU A 47 -10.30 7.56 5.00
N LEU A 48 -9.27 7.03 4.35
CA LEU A 48 -7.88 7.17 4.83
C LEU A 48 -7.06 8.22 4.07
N GLY A 49 -7.54 8.66 2.89
CA GLY A 49 -6.87 9.70 2.11
C GLY A 49 -5.60 9.23 1.40
N ALA A 50 -5.51 7.95 1.03
CA ALA A 50 -4.45 7.48 0.14
C ALA A 50 -4.55 8.20 -1.22
N ASP A 51 -3.41 8.51 -1.83
CA ASP A 51 -3.37 9.23 -3.10
C ASP A 51 -3.70 8.29 -4.27
N ASN A 52 -3.32 7.03 -4.17
CA ASN A 52 -3.55 6.02 -5.19
C ASN A 52 -3.99 4.70 -4.57
N PHE A 53 -4.76 3.94 -5.33
CA PHE A 53 -5.12 2.56 -5.00
C PHE A 53 -5.01 1.69 -6.25
N VAL A 54 -4.22 0.63 -6.16
CA VAL A 54 -3.90 -0.29 -7.23
C VAL A 54 -4.42 -1.67 -6.85
N ILE A 55 -5.17 -2.28 -7.76
CA ILE A 55 -5.50 -3.69 -7.64
C ILE A 55 -4.37 -4.52 -8.23
N VAL A 56 -3.82 -5.41 -7.41
CA VAL A 56 -2.79 -6.35 -7.82
C VAL A 56 -3.44 -7.71 -8.03
N PHE A 57 -3.52 -8.15 -9.28
CA PHE A 57 -3.83 -9.53 -9.64
C PHE A 57 -2.57 -10.15 -10.24
N ASP A 58 -2.13 -11.24 -9.61
CA ASP A 58 -0.97 -12.04 -10.02
C ASP A 58 0.42 -11.39 -9.82
N THR A 59 1.35 -12.22 -9.41
CA THR A 59 2.47 -11.91 -8.51
C THR A 59 3.76 -11.52 -9.24
N GLN A 60 3.69 -11.22 -10.54
CA GLN A 60 4.89 -11.15 -11.39
C GLN A 60 5.40 -9.74 -11.70
N GLN A 61 4.80 -8.66 -11.21
CA GLN A 61 5.33 -7.33 -11.53
C GLN A 61 5.04 -6.30 -10.45
N MET A 62 5.95 -6.20 -9.49
CA MET A 62 6.11 -4.98 -8.70
C MET A 62 7.59 -4.58 -8.65
N GLU A 63 8.19 -4.29 -9.82
CA GLU A 63 9.30 -3.33 -9.86
C GLU A 63 8.73 -1.92 -9.69
N VAL A 64 8.45 -1.55 -8.43
CA VAL A 64 8.17 -0.15 -8.11
C VAL A 64 9.51 0.50 -7.79
N THR A 65 9.95 1.34 -8.70
CA THR A 65 11.18 2.13 -8.66
C THR A 65 11.40 2.79 -7.29
N GLY A 66 12.37 2.28 -6.53
CA GLY A 66 12.93 2.94 -5.35
C GLY A 66 12.45 2.49 -3.95
N VAL A 67 11.63 1.43 -3.84
CA VAL A 67 11.25 0.86 -2.53
C VAL A 67 11.75 -0.59 -2.40
N ASN A 68 12.73 -0.82 -1.53
CA ASN A 68 13.17 -2.17 -1.14
C ASN A 68 12.04 -2.83 -0.33
N LEU A 69 11.25 -3.70 -0.97
CA LEU A 69 10.29 -4.57 -0.31
C LEU A 69 10.68 -6.02 -0.62
N ALA A 70 11.41 -6.64 0.31
CA ALA A 70 11.54 -8.09 0.33
C ALA A 70 10.19 -8.69 0.77
N VAL A 71 9.41 -9.19 -0.18
CA VAL A 71 8.27 -10.07 0.11
C VAL A 71 8.81 -11.49 0.28
N ASN A 72 8.84 -11.97 1.53
CA ASN A 72 9.05 -13.39 1.80
C ASN A 72 7.81 -14.16 1.34
N ASP A 73 7.97 -15.00 0.33
CA ASP A 73 7.04 -16.08 -0.01
C ASP A 73 7.20 -17.19 1.02
N GLU A 74 6.24 -17.28 1.93
CA GLU A 74 5.94 -18.53 2.64
C GLU A 74 4.49 -18.88 2.37
N ARG A 75 4.25 -19.59 1.25
CA ARG A 75 3.02 -20.36 1.03
C ARG A 75 2.64 -21.15 2.28
N ILE A 76 1.55 -20.75 2.94
CA ILE A 76 0.74 -21.66 3.75
C ILE A 76 -0.67 -21.62 3.18
N GLY A 77 -1.00 -22.64 2.40
CA GLY A 77 -2.35 -22.84 1.92
C GLY A 77 -3.31 -23.11 3.07
N HIS A 78 -4.58 -22.81 2.84
CA HIS A 78 -5.66 -23.71 3.18
C HIS A 78 -6.90 -23.35 2.34
N LYS A 79 -7.59 -24.42 1.94
CA LYS A 79 -8.87 -24.54 1.22
C LYS A 79 -9.83 -23.35 1.27
#